data_AF-A0A7J0CC75-F1
#
_entry.id   AF-A0A7J0CC75-F1
#
_cell.length_a   1.000
_cell.length_b   1.000
_cell.length_c   1.000
_cell.angle_alpha   90.00
_cell.angle_beta   90.00
_cell.angle_gamma   90.00
#
_symmetry.space_group_name_H-M   'P 1'
#
loop_
_entity.id
_entity.type
_entity.pdbx_description
1 polymer ?
#
loop_
_entity_poly.entity_id
_entity_poly.type
_entity_poly.pdbx_seq_one_letter_code
_entity_poly.pdbx_strand_id
1 'polypeptide(L)'
;MRRSKIVCTLGPAVDSHEQLVALIEAGMSVARFNFSHGTHEEHQGRYDRVRKAADDTGRAVGVLADLQGPKIRLAKFAEGPVELVRGTSSRSPPRTSRATSRSAAPPTRACQATSPRATPS
;
A
#
# COMPACT_ATOMS: atom_id res chain seq x y z
N MET A 1 3.11 -7.08 -34.17
CA MET A 1 2.19 -6.06 -33.59
C MET A 1 1.72 -6.55 -32.23
N ARG A 2 1.90 -5.76 -31.16
CA ARG A 2 1.49 -6.18 -29.81
C ARG A 2 -0.02 -5.96 -29.62
N ARG A 3 -0.74 -7.01 -29.22
CA ARG A 3 -2.22 -6.97 -29.02
C ARG A 3 -2.59 -6.49 -27.62
N SER A 4 -1.83 -6.87 -26.60
CA SER A 4 -2.03 -6.44 -25.22
C SER A 4 -1.63 -4.97 -25.03
N LYS A 5 -2.39 -4.23 -24.21
CA LYS A 5 -2.08 -2.84 -23.84
C LYS A 5 -1.28 -2.79 -22.53
N ILE A 6 -0.36 -1.84 -22.37
CA ILE A 6 0.35 -1.61 -21.09
C ILE A 6 -0.39 -0.49 -20.33
N VAL A 7 -0.71 -0.74 -19.08
CA VAL A 7 -1.19 0.27 -18.13
C VAL A 7 -0.07 0.58 -17.15
N CYS A 8 0.37 1.83 -17.05
CA CYS A 8 1.37 2.27 -16.09
C CYS A 8 0.71 3.14 -15.02
N THR A 9 1.01 2.88 -13.74
CA THR A 9 0.54 3.72 -12.63
C THR A 9 1.48 4.90 -12.48
N LEU A 10 0.95 6.11 -12.58
CA LEU A 10 1.73 7.33 -12.38
C LEU A 10 1.84 7.63 -10.89
N GLY A 11 3.00 8.12 -10.50
CA GLY A 11 3.32 8.52 -9.14
C GLY A 11 4.56 9.41 -9.12
N PRO A 12 5.01 9.83 -7.93
CA PRO A 12 6.11 10.80 -7.80
C PRO A 12 7.42 10.37 -8.46
N ALA A 13 7.63 9.06 -8.61
CA ALA A 13 8.82 8.51 -9.25
C ALA A 13 8.84 8.65 -10.79
N VAL A 14 7.67 8.92 -11.40
CA VAL A 14 7.44 8.94 -12.85
C VAL A 14 6.46 10.07 -13.21
N ASP A 15 6.86 11.30 -12.90
CA ASP A 15 6.07 12.54 -13.13
C ASP A 15 6.78 13.53 -14.07
N SER A 16 8.06 13.33 -14.38
CA SER A 16 8.75 14.21 -15.33
C SER A 16 8.27 13.96 -16.76
N HIS A 17 8.28 15.02 -17.58
CA HIS A 17 7.89 14.92 -18.98
C HIS A 17 8.78 13.93 -19.76
N GLU A 18 10.10 13.97 -19.54
CA GLU A 18 11.08 13.07 -20.16
C GLU A 18 10.81 11.60 -19.82
N GLN A 19 10.47 11.30 -18.57
CA GLN A 19 10.12 9.95 -18.14
C GLN A 19 8.82 9.47 -18.80
N LEU A 20 7.83 10.36 -18.94
CA LEU A 20 6.59 10.04 -19.62
C LEU A 20 6.82 9.74 -21.10
N VAL A 21 7.64 10.54 -21.79
CA VAL A 21 8.06 10.26 -23.18
C VAL A 21 8.72 8.89 -23.27
N ALA A 22 9.70 8.60 -22.42
CA ALA A 22 10.39 7.31 -22.40
C ALA A 22 9.43 6.13 -22.15
N LEU A 23 8.45 6.28 -21.25
CA LEU A 23 7.41 5.26 -21.01
C LEU A 23 6.50 5.06 -22.23
N ILE A 24 6.12 6.15 -22.89
CA ILE A 24 5.27 6.09 -24.08
C ILE A 24 6.03 5.39 -25.20
N GLU A 25 7.29 5.73 -25.45
CA GLU A 25 8.15 5.10 -26.44
C GLU A 25 8.37 3.61 -26.15
N ALA A 26 8.60 3.25 -24.88
CA ALA A 26 8.70 1.88 -24.41
C ALA A 26 7.40 1.05 -24.56
N GLY A 27 6.26 1.71 -24.83
CA GLY A 27 5.00 1.06 -25.21
C GLY A 27 3.86 1.20 -24.22
N MET A 28 3.91 2.18 -23.30
CA MET A 28 2.76 2.54 -22.46
C MET A 28 1.55 2.88 -23.33
N SER A 29 0.39 2.32 -22.98
CA SER A 29 -0.87 2.55 -23.70
C SER A 29 -1.90 3.32 -22.86
N VAL A 30 -1.85 3.19 -21.54
CA VAL A 30 -2.77 3.85 -20.60
C VAL A 30 -1.99 4.33 -19.38
N ALA A 31 -2.22 5.59 -18.99
CA ALA A 31 -1.73 6.17 -17.76
C ALA A 31 -2.82 6.09 -16.67
N ARG A 32 -2.51 5.40 -15.56
CA ARG A 32 -3.40 5.24 -14.41
C ARG A 32 -3.10 6.30 -13.34
N PHE A 33 -4.11 7.08 -12.99
CA PHE A 33 -4.11 8.10 -11.95
C PHE A 33 -4.78 7.52 -10.71
N ASN A 34 -4.00 7.30 -9.65
CA ASN A 34 -4.52 6.80 -8.38
C ASN A 34 -4.94 7.97 -7.50
N PHE A 35 -6.24 8.22 -7.39
CA PHE A 35 -6.82 9.31 -6.55
C PHE A 35 -6.77 9.02 -5.05
N SER A 36 -6.14 7.92 -4.63
CA SER A 36 -5.88 7.65 -3.21
C SER A 36 -4.92 8.65 -2.56
N HIS A 37 -4.11 9.32 -3.37
CA HIS A 37 -2.97 10.14 -2.97
C HIS A 37 -2.81 11.32 -3.94
N GLY A 38 -2.41 12.48 -3.43
CA GLY A 38 -2.21 13.70 -4.20
C GLY A 38 -3.41 14.65 -4.15
N THR A 39 -3.18 15.90 -4.56
CA THR A 39 -4.23 16.92 -4.68
C THR A 39 -4.76 16.98 -6.11
N HIS A 40 -5.87 17.69 -6.31
CA HIS A 40 -6.44 17.86 -7.64
C HIS A 40 -5.48 18.59 -8.58
N GLU A 41 -4.77 19.61 -8.07
CA GLU A 41 -3.78 20.39 -8.83
C GLU A 41 -2.61 19.53 -9.29
N GLU A 42 -2.12 18.61 -8.44
CA GLU A 42 -1.07 17.68 -8.82
C GLU A 42 -1.52 16.72 -9.93
N HIS A 43 -2.76 16.22 -9.84
CA HIS A 43 -3.33 15.36 -10.89
C HIS A 43 -3.51 16.13 -12.20
N GLN A 44 -3.93 17.40 -12.15
CA GLN A 44 -4.03 18.24 -13.33
C GLN A 44 -2.66 18.43 -14.01
N GLY A 45 -1.63 18.78 -13.24
CA GLY A 45 -0.28 18.93 -13.78
C GLY A 45 0.26 17.64 -14.43
N ARG A 46 0.00 16.48 -13.80
CA ARG A 46 0.32 15.17 -14.39
C ARG A 46 -0.44 14.91 -15.69
N TYR A 47 -1.73 15.24 -15.73
CA TYR A 47 -2.56 15.07 -16.92
C TYR A 47 -2.02 15.89 -18.10
N ASP A 48 -1.69 17.16 -17.87
CA ASP A 48 -1.17 18.06 -18.90
C ASP A 48 0.16 17.54 -19.46
N ARG A 49 1.04 17.04 -18.60
CA ARG A 49 2.32 16.41 -19.02
C ARG A 49 2.10 15.14 -19.85
N VAL A 50 1.15 14.29 -19.47
CA VAL A 50 0.82 13.07 -20.23
C VAL A 50 0.28 13.42 -21.61
N ARG A 51 -0.60 14.43 -21.72
CA ARG A 51 -1.12 14.89 -23.01
C ARG A 51 -0.02 15.44 -23.90
N LYS A 52 0.81 16.33 -23.35
CA LYS A 52 1.96 16.86 -24.08
C LYS A 52 2.90 15.75 -24.57
N ALA A 53 3.26 14.80 -23.70
CA ALA A 53 4.14 13.68 -24.08
C ALA A 53 3.50 12.75 -25.14
N ALA A 54 2.17 12.56 -25.09
CA ALA A 54 1.45 11.79 -26.11
C ALA A 54 1.44 12.49 -27.47
N ASP A 55 1.26 13.81 -27.48
CA ASP A 55 1.30 14.64 -28.69
C ASP A 55 2.72 14.66 -29.29
N ASP A 56 3.74 14.87 -28.45
CA ASP A 56 5.15 14.91 -28.86
C ASP A 56 5.63 13.57 -29.47
N THR A 57 5.11 12.44 -28.98
CA THR A 57 5.44 11.10 -29.48
C THR A 57 4.52 10.60 -30.60
N GLY A 58 3.43 11.33 -30.89
CA GLY A 58 2.40 10.93 -31.85
C GLY A 58 1.68 9.62 -31.48
N ARG A 59 1.66 9.25 -30.19
CA ARG A 59 1.08 7.99 -29.71
C ARG A 59 -0.19 8.23 -28.91
N ALA A 60 -1.25 7.49 -29.22
CA ALA A 60 -2.47 7.51 -28.44
C ALA A 60 -2.26 6.87 -27.06
N VAL A 61 -2.42 7.67 -26.00
CA VAL A 61 -2.36 7.24 -24.59
C VAL A 61 -3.72 7.49 -23.92
N GLY A 62 -4.31 6.43 -23.39
CA GLY A 62 -5.52 6.51 -22.58
C GLY A 62 -5.23 7.03 -21.17
N VAL A 63 -6.22 7.67 -20.54
CA VAL A 63 -6.13 8.10 -19.13
C VAL A 63 -7.16 7.34 -18.33
N LEU A 64 -6.73 6.69 -17.24
CA LEU A 64 -7.58 5.93 -16.34
C LEU A 64 -7.58 6.58 -14.95
N ALA A 65 -8.74 7.10 -14.54
CA ALA A 65 -8.97 7.59 -13.20
C ALA A 65 -9.37 6.43 -12.26
N ASP A 66 -8.51 6.11 -11.30
CA ASP A 66 -8.75 5.07 -10.29
C ASP A 66 -9.26 5.71 -9.00
N LEU A 67 -10.55 5.55 -8.75
CA LEU A 67 -11.27 6.09 -7.60
C LEU A 67 -11.01 5.22 -6.36
N GLN A 68 -10.84 5.88 -5.20
CA GLN A 68 -10.86 5.15 -3.93
C GLN A 68 -12.27 4.63 -3.66
N GLY A 69 -12.48 3.35 -3.93
CA GLY A 69 -13.62 2.61 -3.39
C GLY A 69 -13.60 2.57 -1.84
N PRO A 70 -14.53 1.83 -1.20
CA PRO A 70 -14.62 1.72 0.26
C PRO A 70 -13.37 1.03 0.85
N LYS A 71 -12.34 1.81 1.15
CA LYS A 71 -11.03 1.32 1.60
C LYS A 71 -11.00 1.16 3.11
N ILE A 72 -10.99 -0.09 3.58
CA ILE A 72 -10.76 -0.42 4.99
C ILE A 72 -9.27 -0.21 5.28
N ARG A 73 -8.94 0.74 6.17
CA ARG A 73 -7.57 1.00 6.64
C ARG A 73 -7.50 0.80 8.14
N LEU A 74 -6.37 0.30 8.62
CA LEU A 74 -6.04 0.31 10.04
C LEU A 74 -5.80 1.76 10.49
N ALA A 75 -6.12 2.04 11.75
CA ALA A 75 -5.70 3.28 12.39
C ALA A 75 -4.16 3.31 12.55
N LYS A 76 -3.60 4.51 12.72
CA LYS A 76 -2.19 4.64 13.09
C LYS A 76 -2.00 4.08 14.50
N PHE A 77 -0.96 3.27 14.69
CA PHE A 77 -0.51 2.84 16.01
C PHE A 77 0.24 3.99 16.70
N ALA A 78 0.08 4.10 18.03
CA ALA A 78 0.67 5.19 18.80
C ALA A 78 2.22 5.18 18.77
N GLU A 79 2.82 3.98 18.76
CA GLU A 79 4.27 3.78 18.86
C GLU A 79 4.91 3.45 17.50
N GLY A 80 4.18 3.63 16.40
CA GLY A 80 4.67 3.31 15.06
C GLY A 80 4.42 1.84 14.65
N PRO A 81 5.20 1.29 13.70
CA PRO A 81 4.98 -0.06 13.18
C PRO A 81 5.03 -1.12 14.28
N VAL A 82 4.05 -2.04 14.29
CA VAL A 82 4.00 -3.16 15.25
C VAL A 82 4.23 -4.46 14.48
N GLU A 83 5.14 -5.29 14.99
CA GLU A 83 5.33 -6.65 14.49
C GLU A 83 4.31 -7.61 15.12
N LEU A 84 3.62 -8.39 14.28
CA LEU A 84 2.67 -9.40 14.74
C LEU A 84 3.30 -10.79 14.64
N VAL A 85 3.65 -11.38 15.79
CA VAL A 85 4.20 -12.73 15.87
C VAL A 85 3.05 -13.76 15.82
N ARG A 86 3.27 -14.88 15.12
CA ARG A 86 2.28 -15.96 15.02
C ARG A 86 1.95 -16.49 16.43
N GLY A 87 0.65 -16.59 16.74
CA GLY A 87 0.16 -17.03 18.04
C GLY A 87 -0.15 -15.87 19.00
N THR A 88 0.25 -14.64 18.67
CA THR A 88 -0.10 -13.45 19.46
C THR A 88 -1.53 -13.00 19.12
N SER A 89 -2.38 -12.91 20.14
CA SER A 89 -3.74 -12.39 19.99
C SER A 89 -3.73 -10.87 19.90
N SER A 90 -4.07 -10.33 18.73
CA SER A 90 -4.34 -8.90 18.54
C SER A 90 -5.83 -8.67 18.30
N ARG A 91 -6.38 -7.60 18.87
CA ARG A 91 -7.79 -7.22 18.70
C ARG A 91 -7.87 -5.83 18.08
N SER A 92 -8.50 -5.72 16.92
CA SER A 92 -8.90 -4.44 16.36
C SER A 92 -10.22 -4.01 16.99
N PRO A 93 -10.30 -2.87 17.70
CA PRO A 93 -11.56 -2.39 18.25
C PRO A 93 -12.53 -1.94 17.13
N PRO A 94 -13.85 -2.06 17.33
CA PRO A 94 -14.83 -1.45 16.43
C PRO A 94 -14.64 0.08 16.41
N ARG A 95 -15.02 0.71 15.28
CA ARG A 95 -14.78 2.12 14.93
C ARG A 95 -15.16 3.18 15.98
N THR A 96 -15.90 2.80 17.03
CA THR A 96 -16.45 3.67 18.08
C THR A 96 -15.66 3.66 19.39
N SER A 97 -14.65 2.82 19.58
CA SER A 97 -13.84 2.84 20.80
C SER A 97 -12.42 3.35 20.57
N ARG A 98 -11.96 4.26 21.45
CA ARG A 98 -10.58 4.78 21.49
C ARG A 98 -9.62 3.58 21.46
N ALA A 99 -8.73 3.55 20.48
CA ALA A 99 -7.69 2.54 20.36
C ALA A 99 -6.69 2.69 21.52
N THR A 100 -6.98 2.06 22.66
CA THR A 100 -5.96 1.78 23.68
C THR A 100 -5.31 0.46 23.33
N SER A 101 -4.07 0.51 22.84
CA SER A 101 -3.20 -0.65 22.75
C SER A 101 -2.94 -1.17 24.17
N ARG A 102 -3.67 -2.19 24.60
CA ARG A 102 -3.24 -3.01 25.73
C ARG A 102 -2.35 -4.11 25.16
N SER A 103 -1.04 -3.92 25.31
CA SER A 103 -0.08 -5.03 25.26
C SER A 103 -0.50 -6.02 26.34
N ALA A 104 -0.91 -7.22 25.95
CA ALA A 104 -1.18 -8.28 26.90
C ALA A 104 0.18 -8.72 27.48
N ALA A 105 0.39 -8.45 28.77
CA ALA A 105 1.51 -8.99 29.53
C ALA A 105 1.62 -10.52 29.35
N PRO A 106 2.83 -11.09 29.38
CA PRO A 106 3.02 -12.52 29.15
C PRO A 106 2.28 -13.32 30.23
N PRO A 107 1.75 -14.53 29.92
CA PRO A 107 1.18 -15.37 30.94
C PRO A 107 2.29 -15.84 31.88
N THR A 108 2.36 -15.23 33.07
CA THR A 108 3.09 -15.77 34.21
C THR A 108 2.43 -17.08 34.61
N ARG A 109 2.94 -18.20 34.09
CA ARG A 109 2.61 -19.52 34.64
C ARG A 109 3.81 -20.01 35.44
N ALA A 110 3.70 -19.79 36.74
CA ALA A 110 4.53 -20.39 37.76
C ALA A 110 4.51 -21.92 37.59
N CYS A 111 5.61 -22.50 37.11
CA CYS A 111 5.91 -23.92 37.33
C CYS A 111 6.64 -24.03 38.67
N GLN A 112 5.88 -24.09 39.76
CA GLN A 112 6.39 -24.58 41.03
C GLN A 112 6.03 -26.07 41.17
N ALA A 113 7.07 -26.83 41.49
CA ALA A 113 7.11 -28.09 42.24
C ALA A 113 6.19 -29.24 41.79
N THR A 114 6.81 -30.36 41.39
CA THR A 114 6.91 -31.56 42.25
C THR A 114 7.91 -32.54 41.65
N SER A 115 9.00 -32.80 42.37
CA SER A 115 9.70 -34.09 42.33
C SER A 115 9.02 -35.00 43.36
N PRO A 116 8.87 -36.32 43.12
CA PRO A 116 9.77 -37.23 43.82
C PRO A 116 10.14 -38.55 43.10
N ARG A 117 11.41 -38.93 43.29
CA ARG A 117 11.91 -40.25 43.77
C ARG A 117 11.87 -41.49 42.84
N ALA A 118 13.09 -41.94 42.49
CA ALA A 118 13.69 -43.31 42.58
C ALA A 118 12.82 -44.54 42.19
N THR A 119 13.22 -45.59 41.45
CA THR A 119 14.46 -46.41 41.23
C THR A 119 13.99 -47.66 40.42
N PRO A 120 14.75 -48.75 40.21
CA PRO A 120 16.10 -48.94 39.67
C PRO A 120 16.13 -49.96 38.49
N SER A 121 17.25 -50.06 37.78
CA SER A 121 17.94 -51.32 37.41
C SER A 121 19.28 -50.99 36.76
#